data_AF-A0A965MFB4-F1
#
_entry.id   AF-A0A965MFB4-F1
#
_cell.length_a   1.000
_cell.length_b   1.000
_cell.length_c   1.000
_cell.angle_alpha   90.00
_cell.angle_beta   90.00
_cell.angle_gamma   90.00
#
_symmetry.space_group_name_H-M   'P 1'
#
loop_
_entity.id
_entity.type
_entity.pdbx_description
1 polymer ?
#
loop_
_entity_poly.entity_id
_entity_poly.type
_entity_poly.pdbx_seq_one_letter_code
_entity_poly.pdbx_strand_id
1 'polypeptide(L)'
;MISKYFNVLMVIATLLFSVTGFQTVSSAQTKGEVPGQSLGVKSDADLWRYVRTGNAGSTQMKNELSAVMIQSEGDNWRAVRNGPLSTYGAYGLGGIIGLLVVFYMVRGRIRIEAGPSDERILRFGAIDRFAHWLMAGSFVVLGLTGLNMLYGRHVLLPLIGKESFAAIAEAGKYAHNYLAFAFMLGLALSFVLWVRHNIPSLLDLKWLAQGGGIFVKGAHPPARKFNAGQKIIFWAVMIGGLSVSMSGIALMFPFQTHMFSE
;
A
#
# COMPACT_ATOMS: atom_id res chain seq x y z
N MET A 1 -19.32 -5.15 34.63
CA MET A 1 -19.26 -4.53 33.29
C MET A 1 -18.11 -5.00 32.40
N ILE A 2 -17.19 -5.84 32.89
CA ILE A 2 -16.02 -6.36 32.13
C ILE A 2 -16.39 -7.55 31.21
N SER A 3 -17.44 -8.33 31.54
CA SER A 3 -17.85 -9.51 30.76
C SER A 3 -18.48 -9.19 29.40
N LYS A 4 -19.09 -8.01 29.22
CA LYS A 4 -19.72 -7.63 27.94
C LYS A 4 -18.70 -7.26 26.86
N TYR A 5 -17.49 -6.86 27.24
CA TYR A 5 -16.41 -6.53 26.29
C TYR A 5 -15.47 -7.71 26.03
N PHE A 6 -15.40 -8.68 26.95
CA PHE A 6 -14.63 -9.90 26.78
C PHE A 6 -15.17 -10.76 25.62
N ASN A 7 -16.50 -10.86 25.49
CA ASN A 7 -17.14 -11.60 24.40
C ASN A 7 -16.95 -10.92 23.04
N VAL A 8 -16.87 -9.59 22.99
CA VAL A 8 -16.60 -8.84 21.74
C VAL A 8 -15.13 -8.99 21.34
N LEU A 9 -14.19 -8.94 22.29
CA LEU A 9 -12.78 -9.21 22.04
C LEU A 9 -12.53 -10.67 21.61
N MET A 10 -13.27 -11.63 22.17
CA MET A 10 -13.14 -13.04 21.83
C MET A 10 -13.73 -13.36 20.44
N VAL A 11 -14.79 -12.65 20.01
CA VAL A 11 -15.34 -12.74 18.65
C VAL A 11 -14.40 -12.11 17.62
N ILE A 12 -13.72 -11.01 17.95
CA ILE A 12 -12.67 -10.43 17.09
C ILE A 12 -11.45 -11.36 17.03
N ALA A 13 -11.05 -11.98 18.14
CA ALA A 13 -9.94 -12.94 18.18
C ALA A 13 -10.24 -14.25 17.43
N THR A 14 -11.50 -14.72 17.43
CA THR A 14 -11.90 -15.90 16.64
C THR A 14 -12.04 -15.59 15.15
N LEU A 15 -12.46 -14.38 14.77
CA LEU A 15 -12.43 -13.92 13.37
C LEU A 15 -11.00 -13.69 12.84
N LEU A 16 -10.00 -13.58 13.72
CA LEU A 16 -8.58 -13.43 13.35
C LEU A 16 -7.81 -14.77 13.29
N PHE A 17 -8.37 -15.89 13.75
CA PHE A 17 -7.65 -17.17 13.85
C PHE A 17 -8.27 -18.36 13.12
N SER A 18 -9.40 -18.21 12.44
CA SER A 18 -10.00 -19.30 11.66
C SER A 18 -9.99 -19.03 10.16
N VAL A 19 -8.81 -19.09 9.55
CA VAL A 19 -8.70 -19.55 8.16
C VAL A 19 -7.58 -20.59 8.13
N THR A 20 -7.99 -21.83 8.37
CA THR A 20 -7.25 -23.01 7.91
C THR A 20 -6.88 -22.79 6.46
N GLY A 21 -5.58 -22.63 6.20
CA GLY A 21 -5.06 -22.45 4.87
C GLY A 21 -5.39 -23.67 4.02
N PHE A 22 -6.31 -23.50 3.07
CA PHE A 22 -6.27 -24.31 1.86
C PHE A 22 -5.07 -23.83 1.06
N GLN A 23 -3.90 -24.35 1.41
CA GLN A 23 -2.76 -24.39 0.51
C GLN A 23 -3.18 -25.27 -0.65
N THR A 24 -3.69 -24.68 -1.73
CA THR A 24 -3.61 -25.34 -3.03
C THR A 24 -2.13 -25.34 -3.39
N VAL A 25 -1.42 -26.37 -2.95
CA VAL A 25 -0.09 -26.68 -3.46
C VAL A 25 -0.29 -26.82 -4.97
N SER A 26 0.26 -25.88 -5.73
CA SER A 26 0.42 -26.04 -7.17
C SER A 26 1.31 -27.27 -7.35
N SER A 27 0.71 -28.43 -7.59
CA SER A 27 1.45 -29.60 -8.06
C SER A 27 1.98 -29.27 -9.44
N ALA A 28 3.26 -28.90 -9.52
CA ALA A 28 3.98 -28.98 -10.78
C ALA A 28 3.92 -30.44 -11.25
N GLN A 29 3.55 -30.67 -12.52
CA GLN A 29 3.53 -32.00 -13.12
C GLN A 29 4.89 -32.68 -12.95
N THR A 30 4.94 -33.76 -12.16
CA THR A 30 6.15 -34.56 -11.87
C THR A 30 6.30 -35.77 -12.78
N LYS A 31 5.43 -35.97 -13.77
CA LYS A 31 5.55 -37.07 -14.74
C LYS A 31 5.63 -36.53 -16.15
N GLY A 32 6.87 -36.34 -16.60
CA GLY A 32 7.21 -36.11 -17.99
C GLY A 32 7.46 -37.43 -18.69
N GLU A 33 6.40 -38.14 -19.07
CA GLU A 33 6.51 -39.21 -20.06
C GLU A 33 5.83 -38.74 -21.34
N VAL A 34 6.66 -38.38 -22.33
CA VAL A 34 6.23 -38.09 -23.71
C VAL A 34 6.41 -39.37 -24.51
N PRO A 35 5.35 -39.96 -25.09
CA PRO A 35 5.48 -41.09 -26.00
C PRO A 35 6.14 -40.65 -27.32
N GLY A 36 7.36 -41.10 -27.56
CA GLY A 36 8.08 -40.86 -28.82
C GLY A 36 9.58 -41.07 -28.68
N GLN A 37 10.13 -42.08 -29.34
CA GLN A 37 11.56 -42.35 -29.39
C GLN A 37 12.29 -41.37 -30.33
N SER A 38 12.39 -40.08 -29.99
CA SER A 38 13.35 -39.20 -30.66
C SER A 38 14.60 -39.05 -29.82
N LEU A 39 15.67 -39.72 -30.25
CA LEU A 39 17.03 -39.57 -29.76
C LEU A 39 17.59 -38.20 -30.19
N GLY A 40 17.17 -37.15 -29.52
CA GLY A 40 17.92 -35.90 -29.43
C GLY A 40 18.89 -35.99 -28.26
N VAL A 41 20.12 -35.51 -28.41
CA VAL A 41 21.17 -35.53 -27.36
C VAL A 41 20.77 -34.70 -26.11
N LYS A 42 19.63 -34.00 -26.15
CA LYS A 42 19.04 -33.25 -25.03
C LYS A 42 17.57 -33.60 -24.90
N SER A 43 17.13 -33.96 -23.70
CA SER A 43 15.72 -34.17 -23.38
C SER A 43 14.94 -32.86 -23.52
N ASP A 44 13.73 -32.92 -24.08
CA ASP A 44 12.81 -31.77 -24.11
C ASP A 44 12.57 -31.20 -22.71
N ALA A 45 12.58 -32.07 -21.68
CA ALA A 45 12.45 -31.64 -20.29
C ALA A 45 13.62 -30.76 -19.83
N ASP A 46 14.85 -31.03 -20.31
CA ASP A 46 16.03 -30.24 -19.97
C ASP A 46 16.04 -28.90 -20.71
N LEU A 47 15.55 -28.89 -21.97
CA LEU A 47 15.30 -27.65 -22.71
C LEU A 47 14.29 -26.78 -21.96
N TRP A 48 13.13 -27.32 -21.59
CA TRP A 48 12.11 -26.57 -20.86
C TRP A 48 12.58 -26.11 -19.48
N ARG A 49 13.41 -26.90 -18.78
CA ARG A 49 14.02 -26.47 -17.51
C ARG A 49 14.97 -25.30 -17.73
N TYR A 50 15.85 -25.37 -18.74
CA TYR A 50 16.78 -24.31 -19.09
C TYR A 50 16.07 -23.01 -19.47
N VAL A 51 14.99 -23.11 -20.25
CA VAL A 51 14.20 -21.95 -20.67
C VAL A 51 13.41 -21.34 -19.50
N ARG A 52 12.85 -22.17 -18.61
CA ARG A 52 12.12 -21.71 -17.42
C ARG A 52 13.04 -21.05 -16.38
N THR A 53 14.33 -21.29 -16.36
CA THR A 53 15.23 -20.58 -15.43
C THR A 53 15.66 -19.20 -15.93
N GLY A 54 15.05 -18.69 -17.02
CA GLY A 54 15.35 -17.36 -17.54
C GLY A 54 16.72 -17.26 -18.22
N ASN A 55 17.32 -18.40 -18.58
CA ASN A 55 18.62 -18.39 -19.26
C ASN A 55 18.50 -17.74 -20.65
N ALA A 56 19.46 -16.89 -20.97
CA ALA A 56 19.56 -16.24 -22.28
C ALA A 56 20.05 -17.23 -23.34
N GLY A 57 19.35 -17.28 -24.47
CA GLY A 57 19.82 -17.93 -25.70
C GLY A 57 20.71 -17.01 -26.55
N SER A 58 20.92 -17.39 -27.81
CA SER A 58 21.58 -16.53 -28.80
C SER A 58 20.53 -15.96 -29.75
N THR A 59 20.57 -14.65 -29.97
CA THR A 59 19.73 -13.99 -30.98
C THR A 59 20.56 -13.01 -31.80
N GLN A 60 20.08 -12.68 -32.99
CA GLN A 60 20.70 -11.65 -33.84
C GLN A 60 20.49 -10.22 -33.29
N MET A 61 19.61 -10.05 -32.30
CA MET A 61 19.35 -8.77 -31.64
C MET A 61 20.31 -8.58 -30.46
N LYS A 62 21.04 -7.46 -30.44
CA LYS A 62 22.05 -7.15 -29.40
C LYS A 62 21.47 -6.72 -28.04
N ASN A 63 20.22 -7.04 -27.76
CA ASN A 63 19.50 -6.65 -26.54
C ASN A 63 19.55 -7.84 -25.55
N GLU A 64 20.05 -7.63 -24.32
CA GLU A 64 20.17 -8.69 -23.28
C GLU A 64 18.85 -9.41 -22.95
N LEU A 65 17.71 -8.72 -23.03
CA LEU A 65 16.38 -9.30 -22.79
C LEU A 65 15.79 -10.02 -24.00
N SER A 66 16.28 -9.75 -25.21
CA SER A 66 15.75 -10.39 -26.44
C SER A 66 16.12 -11.88 -26.54
N ALA A 67 17.12 -12.30 -25.76
CA ALA A 67 17.58 -13.68 -25.67
C ALA A 67 16.86 -14.53 -24.61
N VAL A 68 16.06 -13.93 -23.73
CA VAL A 68 15.34 -14.64 -22.67
C VAL A 68 13.89 -14.92 -23.10
N MET A 69 13.52 -16.19 -23.21
CA MET A 69 12.17 -16.58 -23.66
C MET A 69 11.11 -16.53 -22.55
N ILE A 70 11.48 -16.83 -21.30
CA ILE A 70 10.57 -16.78 -20.14
C ILE A 70 11.18 -15.92 -19.04
N GLN A 71 10.46 -14.90 -18.61
CA GLN A 71 10.82 -14.04 -17.48
C GLN A 71 10.24 -14.59 -16.18
N SER A 72 10.91 -15.59 -15.60
CA SER A 72 10.40 -16.30 -14.42
C SER A 72 10.30 -15.43 -13.17
N GLU A 73 11.20 -14.47 -13.00
CA GLU A 73 11.07 -13.49 -11.90
C GLU A 73 9.84 -12.58 -12.07
N GLY A 74 9.53 -12.20 -13.31
CA GLY A 74 8.29 -11.50 -13.62
C GLY A 74 7.04 -12.33 -13.29
N ASP A 75 7.11 -13.65 -13.49
CA ASP A 75 6.02 -14.55 -13.14
C ASP A 75 5.87 -14.73 -11.63
N ASN A 76 6.98 -14.87 -10.90
CA ASN A 76 7.01 -14.87 -9.44
C ASN A 76 6.38 -13.59 -8.88
N TRP A 77 6.80 -12.42 -9.37
CA TRP A 77 6.22 -11.14 -8.97
C TRP A 77 4.72 -11.07 -9.28
N ARG A 78 4.30 -11.49 -10.47
CA ARG A 78 2.88 -11.54 -10.87
C ARG A 78 2.07 -12.44 -9.94
N ALA A 79 2.60 -13.59 -9.54
CA ALA A 79 1.97 -14.51 -8.60
C ALA A 79 1.83 -13.88 -7.21
N VAL A 80 2.88 -13.23 -6.69
CA VAL A 80 2.84 -12.51 -5.41
C VAL A 80 1.84 -11.35 -5.46
N ARG A 81 1.88 -10.55 -6.52
CA ARG A 81 1.00 -9.39 -6.73
C ARG A 81 -0.47 -9.78 -6.76
N ASN A 82 -0.82 -10.77 -7.58
CA ASN A 82 -2.22 -11.17 -7.80
C ASN A 82 -2.75 -12.10 -6.70
N GLY A 83 -1.87 -12.78 -5.96
CA GLY A 83 -2.25 -13.63 -4.84
C GLY A 83 -2.08 -12.91 -3.49
N PRO A 84 -1.00 -13.17 -2.73
CA PRO A 84 -0.80 -12.64 -1.38
C PRO A 84 -1.00 -11.13 -1.25
N LEU A 85 -0.39 -10.32 -2.12
CA LEU A 85 -0.43 -8.85 -1.98
C LEU A 85 -1.85 -8.31 -2.18
N SER A 86 -2.53 -8.72 -3.24
CA SER A 86 -3.92 -8.35 -3.51
C SER A 86 -4.86 -8.80 -2.38
N THR A 87 -4.70 -10.04 -1.91
CA THR A 87 -5.57 -10.62 -0.88
C THR A 87 -5.41 -9.93 0.46
N TYR A 88 -4.18 -9.85 0.98
CA TYR A 88 -3.91 -9.18 2.25
C TYR A 88 -4.12 -7.67 2.17
N GLY A 89 -3.88 -7.06 1.00
CA GLY A 89 -4.20 -5.66 0.75
C GLY A 89 -5.71 -5.38 0.88
N ALA A 90 -6.55 -6.25 0.32
CA ALA A 90 -8.01 -6.12 0.44
C ALA A 90 -8.47 -6.30 1.89
N TYR A 91 -7.94 -7.30 2.61
CA TYR A 91 -8.24 -7.49 4.03
C TYR A 91 -7.75 -6.33 4.90
N GLY A 92 -6.57 -5.79 4.63
CA GLY A 92 -6.02 -4.64 5.34
C GLY A 92 -6.90 -3.39 5.15
N LEU A 93 -7.28 -3.11 3.90
CA LEU A 93 -8.14 -1.96 3.59
C LEU A 93 -9.55 -2.12 4.18
N GLY A 94 -10.18 -3.29 3.99
CA GLY A 94 -11.48 -3.58 4.58
C GLY A 94 -11.45 -3.55 6.10
N GLY A 95 -10.39 -4.10 6.70
CA GLY A 95 -10.17 -4.14 8.14
C GLY A 95 -10.04 -2.74 8.76
N ILE A 96 -9.26 -1.84 8.14
CA ILE A 96 -9.12 -0.48 8.67
C ILE A 96 -10.43 0.31 8.52
N ILE A 97 -11.14 0.16 7.40
CA ILE A 97 -12.46 0.80 7.21
C ILE A 97 -13.45 0.28 8.26
N GLY A 98 -13.51 -1.04 8.45
CA GLY A 98 -14.35 -1.68 9.46
C GLY A 98 -14.02 -1.20 10.88
N LEU A 99 -12.72 -1.12 11.22
CA LEU A 99 -12.25 -0.60 12.50
C LEU A 99 -12.70 0.85 12.72
N LEU A 100 -12.57 1.71 11.71
CA LEU A 100 -13.02 3.11 11.79
C LEU A 100 -14.54 3.21 11.96
N VAL A 101 -15.32 2.37 11.27
CA VAL A 101 -16.78 2.31 11.41
C VAL A 101 -17.17 1.84 12.82
N VAL A 102 -16.57 0.78 13.34
CA VAL A 102 -16.80 0.29 14.71
C VAL A 102 -16.42 1.36 15.73
N PHE A 103 -15.26 1.98 15.56
CA PHE A 103 -14.82 3.08 16.41
C PHE A 103 -15.83 4.23 16.41
N TYR A 104 -16.32 4.64 15.23
CA TYR A 104 -17.33 5.69 15.12
C TYR A 104 -18.65 5.31 15.81
N MET A 105 -19.12 4.07 15.65
CA MET A 105 -20.35 3.60 16.29
C MET A 105 -20.24 3.57 17.83
N VAL A 106 -19.09 3.13 18.35
CA VAL A 106 -18.85 3.04 19.80
C VAL A 106 -18.62 4.41 20.42
N ARG A 107 -17.80 5.26 19.78
CA ARG A 107 -17.37 6.53 20.37
C ARG A 107 -18.28 7.70 20.04
N GLY A 108 -18.93 7.67 18.88
CA GLY A 108 -19.71 8.77 18.33
C GLY A 108 -18.85 9.98 17.90
N ARG A 109 -19.52 11.11 17.66
CA ARG A 109 -18.86 12.37 17.28
C ARG A 109 -18.20 13.03 18.50
N ILE A 110 -16.92 13.37 18.39
CA ILE A 110 -16.22 14.21 19.38
C ILE A 110 -16.65 15.65 19.16
N ARG A 111 -17.44 16.21 20.07
CA ARG A 111 -17.93 17.59 20.02
C ARG A 111 -17.07 18.49 20.91
N ILE A 112 -17.02 19.77 20.57
CA ILE A 112 -16.45 20.81 21.44
C ILE A 112 -17.51 21.08 22.52
N GLU A 113 -17.22 20.77 23.78
CA GLU A 113 -18.21 20.82 24.87
C GLU A 113 -18.79 22.23 25.06
N ALA A 114 -17.94 23.26 24.98
CA ALA A 114 -18.33 24.66 25.11
C ALA A 114 -18.74 25.33 23.79
N GLY A 115 -18.72 24.60 22.66
CA GLY A 115 -18.90 25.17 21.32
C GLY A 115 -17.64 25.86 20.77
N PRO A 116 -17.65 26.24 19.48
CA PRO A 116 -16.54 26.96 18.85
C PRO A 116 -16.45 28.41 19.35
N SER A 117 -15.23 28.94 19.49
CA SER A 117 -14.98 30.35 19.81
C SER A 117 -15.15 31.24 18.57
N ASP A 118 -15.57 32.49 18.78
CA ASP A 118 -15.60 33.54 17.74
C ASP A 118 -14.20 34.06 17.40
N GLU A 119 -13.24 33.88 18.31
CA GLU A 119 -11.85 34.27 18.10
C GLU A 119 -11.05 33.14 17.44
N ARG A 120 -10.29 33.49 16.39
CA ARG A 120 -9.44 32.55 15.65
C ARG A 120 -7.97 32.92 15.78
N ILE A 121 -7.14 31.91 15.93
CA ILE A 121 -5.67 32.04 15.89
C ILE A 121 -5.12 31.39 14.62
N LEU A 122 -4.05 31.98 14.07
CA LEU A 122 -3.36 31.41 12.92
C LEU A 122 -2.57 30.17 13.34
N ARG A 123 -3.09 28.97 13.04
CA ARG A 123 -2.42 27.70 13.34
C ARG A 123 -1.42 27.27 12.26
N PHE A 124 -1.75 27.51 10.99
CA PHE A 124 -0.99 27.09 9.82
C PHE A 124 -0.93 28.21 8.78
N GLY A 125 0.27 28.53 8.29
CA GLY A 125 0.49 29.57 7.29
C GLY A 125 -0.04 29.19 5.91
N ALA A 126 0.14 30.08 4.93
CA ALA A 126 -0.22 29.79 3.54
C ALA A 126 0.63 28.64 2.96
N ILE A 127 1.94 28.65 3.22
CA ILE A 127 2.86 27.62 2.72
C ILE A 127 2.60 26.24 3.34
N ASP A 128 2.26 26.17 4.63
CA ASP A 128 1.85 24.92 5.29
C ASP A 128 0.62 24.31 4.61
N ARG A 129 -0.38 25.14 4.32
CA ARG A 129 -1.63 24.71 3.68
C ARG A 129 -1.38 24.29 2.22
N PHE A 130 -0.55 25.02 1.49
CA PHE A 130 -0.14 24.64 0.15
C PHE A 130 0.55 23.27 0.12
N ALA A 131 1.55 23.06 0.99
CA ALA A 131 2.25 21.79 1.11
C ALA A 131 1.28 20.63 1.41
N HIS A 132 0.34 20.87 2.34
CA HIS A 132 -0.69 19.89 2.68
C HIS A 132 -1.57 19.54 1.48
N TRP A 133 -2.13 20.53 0.78
CA TRP A 133 -3.03 20.29 -0.34
C TRP A 133 -2.33 19.69 -1.55
N LEU A 134 -1.07 20.08 -1.81
CA LEU A 134 -0.26 19.46 -2.84
C LEU A 134 -0.05 17.97 -2.56
N MET A 135 0.34 17.61 -1.34
CA MET A 135 0.55 16.22 -0.93
C MET A 135 -0.77 15.43 -0.85
N ALA A 136 -1.80 15.96 -0.19
CA ALA A 136 -3.06 15.25 0.01
C ALA A 136 -3.85 15.08 -1.29
N GLY A 137 -3.93 16.13 -2.12
CA GLY A 137 -4.63 16.08 -3.40
C GLY A 137 -4.01 15.07 -4.37
N SER A 138 -2.68 15.11 -4.51
CA SER A 138 -1.96 14.12 -5.32
C SER A 138 -2.07 12.71 -4.73
N PHE A 139 -1.96 12.54 -3.41
CA PHE A 139 -2.13 11.24 -2.75
C PHE A 139 -3.49 10.61 -3.01
N VAL A 140 -4.58 11.39 -2.99
CA VAL A 140 -5.92 10.86 -3.29
C VAL A 140 -5.98 10.31 -4.72
N VAL A 141 -5.46 11.05 -5.70
CA VAL A 141 -5.43 10.57 -7.09
C VAL A 141 -4.54 9.33 -7.22
N LEU A 142 -3.35 9.32 -6.61
CA LEU A 142 -2.45 8.17 -6.60
C LEU A 142 -3.09 6.94 -5.94
N GLY A 143 -3.76 7.11 -4.81
CA GLY A 143 -4.46 6.05 -4.11
C GLY A 143 -5.57 5.44 -4.95
N LEU A 144 -6.42 6.27 -5.56
CA LEU A 144 -7.51 5.79 -6.42
C LEU A 144 -7.00 5.08 -7.67
N THR A 145 -6.01 5.66 -8.34
CA THR A 145 -5.42 5.06 -9.55
C THR A 145 -4.61 3.80 -9.23
N GLY A 146 -3.90 3.74 -8.11
CA GLY A 146 -3.21 2.55 -7.63
C GLY A 146 -4.18 1.41 -7.28
N LEU A 147 -5.29 1.73 -6.60
CA LEU A 147 -6.37 0.76 -6.34
C LEU A 147 -6.98 0.26 -7.65
N ASN A 148 -7.19 1.13 -8.64
CA ASN A 148 -7.66 0.71 -9.96
C ASN A 148 -6.65 -0.22 -10.66
N MET A 149 -5.35 0.07 -10.60
CA MET A 149 -4.33 -0.80 -11.20
C MET A 149 -4.27 -2.18 -10.53
N LEU A 150 -4.50 -2.26 -9.21
CA LEU A 150 -4.45 -3.51 -8.46
C LEU A 150 -5.75 -4.32 -8.57
N TYR A 151 -6.91 -3.69 -8.39
CA TYR A 151 -8.21 -4.38 -8.28
C TYR A 151 -9.18 -4.09 -9.43
N GLY A 152 -8.92 -3.09 -10.27
CA GLY A 152 -9.87 -2.58 -11.25
C GLY A 152 -10.37 -3.63 -12.24
N ARG A 153 -9.54 -4.59 -12.65
CA ARG A 153 -9.97 -5.70 -13.52
C ARG A 153 -11.00 -6.62 -12.84
N HIS A 154 -10.93 -6.81 -11.53
CA HIS A 154 -11.83 -7.68 -10.78
C HIS A 154 -13.10 -6.96 -10.32
N VAL A 155 -12.99 -5.65 -10.06
CA VAL A 155 -14.07 -4.86 -9.46
C VAL A 155 -14.72 -3.94 -10.48
N LEU A 156 -13.96 -3.09 -11.17
CA LEU A 156 -14.53 -2.06 -12.06
C LEU A 156 -14.90 -2.62 -13.43
N LEU A 157 -14.03 -3.39 -14.07
CA LEU A 157 -14.26 -3.91 -15.42
C LEU A 157 -15.62 -4.65 -15.57
N PRO A 158 -16.02 -5.54 -14.64
CA PRO A 158 -17.33 -6.20 -14.71
C PRO A 158 -18.52 -5.24 -14.58
N LEU A 159 -18.33 -4.08 -13.95
CA LEU A 159 -19.40 -3.10 -13.69
C LEU A 159 -19.60 -2.12 -14.83
N ILE A 160 -18.52 -1.69 -15.49
CA ILE A 160 -18.56 -0.59 -16.48
C ILE A 160 -18.20 -1.04 -17.91
N GLY A 161 -17.82 -2.30 -18.11
CA GLY A 161 -17.44 -2.82 -19.42
C GLY A 161 -15.99 -2.50 -19.83
N LYS A 162 -15.53 -3.16 -20.90
CA LYS A 162 -14.12 -3.12 -21.34
C LYS A 162 -13.68 -1.75 -21.84
N GLU A 163 -14.53 -1.07 -22.60
CA GLU A 163 -14.21 0.21 -23.24
C GLU A 163 -14.03 1.32 -22.21
N SER A 164 -15.00 1.49 -21.30
CA SER A 164 -14.91 2.47 -20.21
C SER A 164 -13.77 2.15 -19.25
N PHE A 165 -13.54 0.87 -18.94
CA PHE A 165 -12.41 0.47 -18.11
C PHE A 165 -11.07 0.80 -18.77
N ALA A 166 -10.91 0.56 -20.07
CA ALA A 166 -9.69 0.90 -20.81
C ALA A 166 -9.39 2.40 -20.73
N ALA A 167 -10.39 3.25 -20.98
CA ALA A 167 -10.24 4.71 -20.90
C ALA A 167 -9.84 5.18 -19.49
N ILE A 168 -10.49 4.67 -18.45
CA ILE A 168 -10.17 5.03 -17.05
C ILE A 168 -8.79 4.50 -16.64
N ALA A 169 -8.42 3.29 -17.04
CA ALA A 169 -7.13 2.70 -16.74
C ALA A 169 -5.99 3.47 -17.42
N GLU A 170 -6.17 3.89 -18.67
CA GLU A 170 -5.20 4.71 -19.41
C GLU A 170 -5.03 6.09 -18.76
N ALA A 171 -6.14 6.82 -18.57
CA ALA A 171 -6.11 8.13 -17.90
C ALA A 171 -5.52 8.02 -16.49
N GLY A 172 -5.90 6.98 -15.75
CA GLY A 172 -5.40 6.71 -14.42
C GLY A 172 -3.90 6.45 -14.37
N LYS A 173 -3.35 5.69 -15.34
CA LYS A 173 -1.90 5.46 -15.44
C LYS A 173 -1.15 6.77 -15.67
N TYR A 174 -1.60 7.61 -16.61
CA TYR A 174 -0.97 8.91 -16.86
C TYR A 174 -1.04 9.81 -15.62
N ALA A 175 -2.21 9.93 -15.01
CA ALA A 175 -2.39 10.70 -13.78
C ALA A 175 -1.49 10.18 -12.66
N HIS A 176 -1.39 8.86 -12.47
CA HIS A 176 -0.55 8.25 -11.44
C HIS A 176 0.93 8.62 -11.63
N ASN A 177 1.45 8.48 -12.85
CA ASN A 177 2.86 8.73 -13.12
C ASN A 177 3.22 10.22 -12.99
N TYR A 178 2.41 11.13 -13.51
CA TYR A 178 2.74 12.55 -13.47
C TYR A 178 2.47 13.18 -12.10
N LEU A 179 1.39 12.81 -11.42
CA LEU A 179 1.07 13.38 -10.10
C LEU A 179 1.93 12.78 -8.98
N ALA A 180 2.64 11.67 -9.21
CA ALA A 180 3.64 11.16 -8.27
C ALA A 180 4.70 12.21 -7.95
N PHE A 181 5.14 13.01 -8.93
CA PHE A 181 6.12 14.09 -8.69
C PHE A 181 5.56 15.21 -7.83
N ALA A 182 4.28 15.56 -8.01
CA ALA A 182 3.59 16.52 -7.14
C ALA A 182 3.50 15.99 -5.70
N PHE A 183 3.20 14.70 -5.52
CA PHE A 183 3.20 14.06 -4.21
C PHE A 183 4.59 14.09 -3.55
N MET A 184 5.64 13.70 -4.27
CA MET A 184 7.02 13.71 -3.78
C MET A 184 7.45 15.11 -3.34
N LEU A 185 7.13 16.14 -4.13
CA LEU A 185 7.40 17.53 -3.79
C LEU A 185 6.61 17.96 -2.53
N GLY A 186 5.32 17.63 -2.47
CA GLY A 186 4.47 17.91 -1.31
C GLY A 186 4.96 17.22 -0.04
N LEU A 187 5.44 15.98 -0.14
CA LEU A 187 6.02 15.20 0.95
C LEU A 187 7.31 15.86 1.47
N ALA A 188 8.24 16.20 0.57
CA ALA A 188 9.49 16.86 0.92
C ALA A 188 9.26 18.23 1.57
N LEU A 189 8.36 19.04 1.00
CA LEU A 189 8.00 20.35 1.57
C LEU A 189 7.36 20.20 2.95
N SER A 190 6.43 19.27 3.11
CA SER A 190 5.77 18.99 4.41
C SER A 190 6.77 18.51 5.45
N PHE A 191 7.75 17.69 5.07
CA PHE A 191 8.83 17.25 5.95
C PHE A 191 9.63 18.44 6.47
N VAL A 192 10.16 19.29 5.58
CA VAL A 192 10.99 20.44 5.95
C VAL A 192 10.22 21.41 6.86
N LEU A 193 8.95 21.69 6.56
CA LEU A 193 8.14 22.61 7.35
C LEU A 193 7.79 22.07 8.75
N TRP A 194 7.56 20.76 8.89
CA TRP A 194 6.93 20.20 10.09
C TRP A 194 7.80 19.28 10.93
N VAL A 195 8.94 18.78 10.42
CA VAL A 195 9.77 17.79 11.13
C VAL A 195 10.17 18.27 12.52
N ARG A 196 10.57 19.54 12.67
CA ARG A 196 10.98 20.13 13.96
C ARG A 196 9.88 20.00 15.03
N HIS A 197 8.62 20.06 14.64
CA HIS A 197 7.48 19.95 15.56
C HIS A 197 7.02 18.51 15.80
N ASN A 198 7.52 17.56 15.02
CA ASN A 198 7.12 16.15 15.05
C ASN A 198 8.18 15.21 15.65
N ILE A 199 9.24 15.76 16.25
CA ILE A 199 10.21 14.97 17.02
C ILE A 199 9.50 14.41 18.28
N PRO A 200 9.53 13.08 18.50
CA PRO A 200 8.99 12.46 19.71
C PRO A 200 9.70 12.97 20.97
N SER A 201 8.95 13.07 22.07
CA SER A 201 9.42 13.58 23.35
C SER A 201 8.80 12.80 24.50
N LEU A 202 9.36 12.93 25.70
CA LEU A 202 8.80 12.28 26.91
C LEU A 202 7.34 12.69 27.20
N LEU A 203 6.93 13.89 26.75
CA LEU A 203 5.54 14.32 26.86
C LEU A 203 4.60 13.43 26.04
N ASP A 204 5.05 12.95 24.88
CA ASP A 204 4.26 12.09 24.01
C ASP A 204 4.02 10.72 24.65
N LEU A 205 5.01 10.19 25.38
CA LEU A 205 4.83 8.95 26.16
C LEU A 205 3.78 9.13 27.26
N LYS A 206 3.79 10.27 27.96
CA LYS A 206 2.75 10.60 28.96
C LYS A 206 1.37 10.74 28.31
N TRP A 207 1.30 11.34 27.11
CA TRP A 207 0.08 11.48 26.33
C TRP A 207 -0.49 10.11 25.92
N LEU A 208 0.38 9.21 25.46
CA LEU A 208 0.03 7.83 25.08
C LEU A 208 -0.41 6.99 26.29
N ALA A 209 0.26 7.12 27.43
CA ALA A 209 -0.14 6.45 28.67
C ALA A 209 -1.54 6.85 29.15
N GLN A 210 -1.98 8.07 28.81
CA GLN A 210 -3.34 8.56 29.08
C GLN A 210 -4.35 8.20 27.96
N GLY A 211 -3.95 7.36 26.99
CA GLY A 211 -4.79 6.97 25.86
C GLY A 211 -5.23 8.17 25.00
N GLY A 212 -4.44 9.26 25.01
CA GLY A 212 -4.77 10.48 24.30
C GLY A 212 -6.00 11.25 24.79
N GLY A 213 -6.54 10.90 25.97
CA GLY A 213 -7.78 11.49 26.50
C GLY A 213 -9.04 11.04 25.74
N ILE A 214 -8.93 10.07 24.84
CA ILE A 214 -10.05 9.66 23.97
C ILE A 214 -11.11 8.86 24.77
N PHE A 215 -10.66 8.14 25.80
CA PHE A 215 -11.48 7.22 26.60
C PHE A 215 -12.09 7.83 27.86
N VAL A 216 -11.64 9.02 28.29
CA VAL A 216 -12.11 9.71 29.50
C VAL A 216 -12.66 11.08 29.13
N LYS A 217 -13.91 11.38 29.47
CA LYS A 217 -14.53 12.69 29.20
C LYS A 217 -13.81 13.78 30.00
N GLY A 218 -13.58 14.94 29.37
CA GLY A 218 -12.84 16.08 29.97
C GLY A 218 -11.33 15.87 30.12
N ALA A 219 -10.77 14.72 29.73
CA ALA A 219 -9.34 14.50 29.77
C ALA A 219 -8.65 15.18 28.59
N HIS A 220 -7.80 16.16 28.89
CA HIS A 220 -6.99 16.86 27.90
C HIS A 220 -5.50 16.68 28.21
N PRO A 221 -4.90 15.53 27.85
CA PRO A 221 -3.49 15.32 28.08
C PRO A 221 -2.68 16.42 27.38
N PRO A 222 -1.69 17.00 28.07
CA PRO A 222 -0.95 18.14 27.55
C PRO A 222 -0.24 17.77 26.24
N ALA A 223 -0.44 18.62 25.22
CA ALA A 223 0.21 18.51 23.92
C ALA A 223 0.71 19.89 23.50
N ARG A 224 1.82 19.93 22.77
CA ARG A 224 2.34 21.17 22.14
C ARG A 224 1.60 21.40 20.82
N LYS A 225 2.29 21.91 19.79
CA LYS A 225 1.71 22.13 18.46
C LYS A 225 1.08 20.87 17.86
N PHE A 226 1.67 19.70 18.08
CA PHE A 226 1.15 18.39 17.69
C PHE A 226 1.17 17.41 18.87
N ASN A 227 0.16 16.55 18.95
CA ASN A 227 0.07 15.47 19.93
C ASN A 227 0.79 14.19 19.43
N ALA A 228 0.95 13.20 20.31
CA ALA A 228 1.67 11.97 19.99
C ALA A 228 1.08 11.21 18.79
N GLY A 229 -0.26 11.13 18.68
CA GLY A 229 -0.94 10.48 17.55
C GLY A 229 -0.64 11.17 16.22
N GLN A 230 -0.65 12.50 16.19
CA GLN A 230 -0.29 13.27 14.99
C GLN A 230 1.17 13.04 14.58
N LYS A 231 2.09 12.92 15.54
CA LYS A 231 3.50 12.60 15.27
C LYS A 231 3.68 11.19 14.71
N ILE A 232 2.94 10.21 15.24
CA ILE A 232 2.93 8.84 14.70
C ILE A 232 2.49 8.85 13.23
N ILE A 233 1.38 9.55 12.93
CA ILE A 233 0.89 9.67 11.54
C ILE A 233 1.89 10.43 10.66
N PHE A 234 2.52 11.49 11.17
CA PHE A 234 3.57 12.20 10.43
C PHE A 234 4.68 11.22 10.00
N TRP A 235 5.25 10.46 10.92
CA TRP A 235 6.33 9.52 10.59
C TRP A 235 5.87 8.37 9.70
N ALA A 236 4.66 7.84 9.90
CA ALA A 236 4.09 6.83 9.02
C ALA A 236 3.95 7.34 7.57
N VAL A 237 3.46 8.57 7.39
CA VAL A 237 3.33 9.20 6.06
C VAL A 237 4.71 9.53 5.47
N MET A 238 5.66 10.02 6.27
CA MET A 238 7.01 10.35 5.76
C MET A 238 7.77 9.10 5.30
N ILE A 239 7.81 8.06 6.14
CA ILE A 239 8.54 6.82 5.82
C ILE A 239 7.82 6.04 4.72
N GLY A 240 6.50 5.85 4.86
CA GLY A 240 5.69 5.16 3.85
C GLY A 240 5.70 5.90 2.52
N GLY A 241 5.52 7.23 2.55
CA GLY A 241 5.57 8.10 1.38
C GLY A 241 6.92 8.04 0.65
N LEU A 242 8.02 8.09 1.39
CA LEU A 242 9.36 7.96 0.81
C LEU A 242 9.55 6.57 0.17
N SER A 243 9.16 5.50 0.88
CA SER A 243 9.27 4.13 0.37
C SER A 243 8.49 3.91 -0.93
N VAL A 244 7.22 4.35 -1.00
CA VAL A 244 6.41 4.23 -2.23
C VAL A 244 6.92 5.13 -3.35
N SER A 245 7.52 6.28 -3.02
CA SER A 245 8.12 7.18 -4.02
C SER A 245 9.35 6.55 -4.67
N MET A 246 10.26 5.99 -3.86
CA MET A 246 11.48 5.35 -4.35
C MET A 246 11.18 4.10 -5.19
N SER A 247 10.25 3.25 -4.72
CA SER A 247 9.80 2.09 -5.50
C SER A 247 9.05 2.50 -6.76
N GLY A 248 8.24 3.57 -6.73
CA GLY A 248 7.57 4.12 -7.91
C GLY A 248 8.56 4.62 -8.98
N ILE A 249 9.64 5.30 -8.56
CA ILE A 249 10.73 5.73 -9.48
C ILE A 249 11.38 4.50 -10.12
N ALA A 250 11.70 3.47 -9.34
CA ALA A 250 12.29 2.23 -9.86
C ALA A 250 11.39 1.57 -10.90
N LEU A 251 10.07 1.56 -10.68
CA LEU A 251 9.10 1.00 -11.62
C LEU A 251 8.89 1.87 -12.87
N MET A 252 9.04 3.19 -12.77
CA MET A 252 8.89 4.11 -13.90
C MET A 252 10.11 4.11 -14.82
N PHE A 253 11.29 3.88 -14.25
CA PHE A 253 12.58 3.90 -14.94
C PHE A 253 13.37 2.59 -14.75
N PRO A 254 12.80 1.43 -15.12
CA PRO A 254 13.36 0.12 -14.78
C PRO A 254 14.70 -0.18 -15.45
N PHE A 255 15.11 0.62 -16.44
CA PHE A 255 16.37 0.45 -17.16
C PHE A 255 17.41 1.52 -16.81
N GLN A 256 17.06 2.47 -15.94
CA GLN A 256 17.92 3.58 -15.54
C GLN A 256 18.28 3.53 -14.05
N THR A 257 17.66 2.63 -13.28
CA THR A 257 17.89 2.51 -11.85
C THR A 257 18.22 1.07 -11.48
N HIS A 258 19.21 0.87 -10.60
CA HIS A 258 19.52 -0.41 -9.96
C HIS A 258 18.91 -0.52 -8.54
N MET A 259 17.94 0.34 -8.23
CA MET A 259 17.28 0.30 -6.93
C MET A 259 16.50 -1.01 -6.82
N PHE A 260 16.78 -1.78 -5.78
CA PHE A 260 16.12 -3.07 -5.50
C PHE A 260 16.41 -4.18 -6.54
N SER A 261 17.42 -4.02 -7.41
CA SER A 261 17.96 -5.10 -8.24
C SER A 261 19.22 -5.66 -7.60
N GLU A 262 19.21 -6.94 -7.25
CA GLU A 262 20.43 -7.74 -7.00
C GLU A 262 20.68 -8.67 -8.19
#